data_AF-A0A3D0NZ42-F1
#
_entry.id   AF-A0A3D0NZ42-F1
#
_cell.length_a   1.000
_cell.length_b   1.000
_cell.length_c   1.000
_cell.angle_alpha   90.00
_cell.angle_beta   90.00
_cell.angle_gamma   90.00
#
_symmetry.space_group_name_H-M   'P 1'
#
loop_
_entity.id
_entity.type
_entity.pdbx_description
1 polymer ?
#
loop_
_entity_poly.entity_id
_entity_poly.type
_entity_poly.pdbx_seq_one_letter_code
_entity_poly.pdbx_strand_id
1 'polypeptide(L)'
;MFEPGDFLVFQLESGYGLMRVLAIGNEGGLAIWHVRLYSDLFLDIESAEAQALHGSLSVAIDHVALTERAFESTQVSRLTNQELTPELLSLVHEWEKDPERTISDRSVRLHLGLR
;
A
#
# COMPACT_ATOMS: atom_id res chain seq x y z
N MET A 1 12.88 -0.94 -8.38
CA MET A 1 11.54 -1.24 -8.92
C MET A 1 10.80 -1.96 -7.81
N PHE A 2 9.57 -1.55 -7.48
CA PHE A 2 8.78 -2.21 -6.44
C PHE A 2 8.14 -3.49 -6.97
N GLU A 3 7.78 -4.40 -6.07
CA GLU A 3 7.17 -5.69 -6.40
C GLU A 3 6.10 -6.10 -5.37
N PRO A 4 5.16 -6.99 -5.74
CA PRO A 4 4.18 -7.53 -4.80
C PRO A 4 4.85 -8.13 -3.56
N GLY A 5 4.26 -7.88 -2.39
CA GLY A 5 4.81 -8.27 -1.10
C GLY A 5 5.66 -7.20 -0.43
N ASP A 6 6.09 -6.17 -1.17
CA ASP A 6 6.88 -5.08 -0.59
C ASP A 6 6.10 -4.34 0.49
N PHE A 7 6.75 -4.14 1.62
CA PHE A 7 6.39 -3.13 2.60
C PHE A 7 7.12 -1.83 2.26
N LEU A 8 6.33 -0.77 2.12
CA LEU A 8 6.83 0.56 1.78
C LEU A 8 6.51 1.53 2.92
N VAL A 9 7.47 2.39 3.22
CA VAL A 9 7.32 3.48 4.19
C VAL A 9 7.11 4.80 3.47
N PHE A 10 6.33 5.70 4.06
CA PHE A 10 6.18 7.09 3.60
C PHE A 10 6.21 8.07 4.77
N GLN A 11 6.73 9.26 4.53
CA GLN A 11 6.86 10.30 5.55
C GLN A 11 5.54 11.07 5.77
N LEU A 12 5.27 11.35 7.05
CA LEU A 12 4.21 12.21 7.57
C LEU A 12 4.85 13.37 8.37
N GLU A 13 4.04 14.33 8.82
CA GLU A 13 4.54 15.53 9.52
C GLU A 13 5.42 15.21 10.74
N SER A 14 5.09 14.16 11.49
CA SER A 14 5.78 13.80 12.73
C SER A 14 6.13 12.30 12.84
N GLY A 15 6.27 11.61 11.71
CA GLY A 15 6.59 10.17 11.71
C GLY A 15 6.45 9.51 10.34
N TYR A 16 6.30 8.20 10.36
CA TYR A 16 6.26 7.35 9.19
C TYR A 16 5.01 6.48 9.20
N GLY A 17 4.35 6.40 8.05
CA GLY A 17 3.28 5.44 7.79
C GLY A 17 3.77 4.28 6.93
N LEU A 18 2.99 3.20 6.92
CA LEU A 18 3.33 1.96 6.23
C LEU A 18 2.22 1.55 5.25
N MET A 19 2.62 1.01 4.10
CA MET A 19 1.73 0.33 3.16
C MET A 19 2.38 -0.96 2.65
N ARG A 20 1.56 -1.84 2.06
CA ARG A 20 2.05 -3.06 1.40
C ARG A 20 1.55 -3.13 -0.03
N VAL A 21 2.44 -3.44 -0.97
CA VAL A 21 2.09 -3.70 -2.37
C VAL A 21 1.49 -5.10 -2.48
N LEU A 22 0.28 -5.19 -3.01
CA LEU A 22 -0.45 -6.46 -3.23
C LEU A 22 -0.32 -6.94 -4.68
N ALA A 23 -0.35 -6.01 -5.64
CA ALA A 23 -0.17 -6.30 -7.06
C ALA A 23 0.18 -5.01 -7.81
N ILE A 24 0.74 -5.16 -9.00
CA ILE A 24 0.93 -4.07 -9.97
C ILE A 24 0.26 -4.55 -11.27
N GLY A 25 -0.92 -4.00 -11.55
CA GLY A 25 -1.72 -4.32 -12.73
C GLY A 25 -1.46 -3.37 -13.89
N ASN A 26 -2.20 -3.55 -14.99
CA ASN A 26 -2.20 -2.64 -16.13
C ASN A 26 -3.62 -2.44 -16.65
N GLU A 27 -4.05 -1.18 -16.73
CA GLU A 27 -5.34 -0.77 -17.31
C GLU A 27 -5.06 0.30 -18.36
N GLY A 28 -5.38 0.03 -19.62
CA GLY A 28 -5.19 1.00 -20.71
C GLY A 28 -3.73 1.43 -20.94
N GLY A 29 -2.74 0.60 -20.60
CA GLY A 29 -1.32 0.92 -20.73
C GLY A 29 -0.73 1.68 -19.54
N LEU A 30 -1.53 2.00 -18.53
CA LEU A 30 -1.09 2.64 -17.28
C LEU A 30 -1.00 1.60 -16.17
N ALA A 31 0.03 1.71 -15.33
CA ALA A 31 0.17 0.84 -14.17
C ALA A 31 -0.85 1.21 -13.08
N ILE A 32 -1.45 0.16 -12.51
CA ILE A 32 -2.41 0.26 -11.41
C ILE A 32 -1.78 -0.39 -10.18
N TRP A 33 -1.66 0.37 -9.11
CA TRP A 33 -1.02 -0.07 -7.88
C TRP A 33 -2.07 -0.56 -6.90
N HIS A 34 -2.03 -1.84 -6.58
CA HIS A 34 -2.92 -2.42 -5.57
C HIS A 34 -2.16 -2.43 -4.25
N VAL A 35 -2.66 -1.70 -3.25
CA VAL A 35 -1.98 -1.57 -1.97
C VAL A 35 -2.94 -1.81 -0.80
N ARG A 36 -2.38 -2.30 0.31
CA ARG A 36 -3.00 -2.30 1.64
C ARG A 36 -2.38 -1.19 2.47
N LEU A 37 -3.19 -0.49 3.26
CA LEU A 37 -2.76 0.62 4.10
C LEU A 37 -2.91 0.27 5.58
N TYR A 38 -1.90 0.62 6.38
CA TYR A 38 -1.90 0.40 7.83
C TYR A 38 -2.11 1.71 8.59
N SER A 39 -2.73 1.63 9.77
CA SER A 39 -2.98 2.79 10.65
C SER A 39 -1.82 3.08 11.61
N ASP A 40 -0.87 2.16 11.73
CA ASP A 40 0.28 2.29 12.62
C ASP A 40 1.22 3.42 12.17
N LEU A 41 1.71 4.18 13.14
CA LEU A 41 2.63 5.30 12.94
C LEU A 41 3.92 5.05 13.71
N PHE A 42 5.05 5.32 13.06
CA PHE A 42 6.38 5.06 13.60
C PHE A 42 7.19 6.35 13.69
N LEU A 43 8.03 6.47 14.72
CA LEU A 43 8.91 7.63 14.88
C LEU A 43 10.17 7.52 14.00
N ASP A 44 10.57 6.30 13.67
CA ASP A 44 11.76 5.97 12.90
C ASP A 44 11.49 4.78 11.96
N ILE A 45 12.38 4.63 10.98
CA ILE A 45 12.27 3.62 9.93
C ILE A 45 12.58 2.22 10.49
N GLU A 46 13.53 2.09 11.42
CA GLU A 46 13.91 0.79 11.98
C GLU A 46 12.73 0.13 12.71
N SER A 47 11.96 0.92 13.46
CA SER A 47 10.75 0.45 14.16
C SER A 47 9.66 0.01 13.18
N ALA A 48 9.47 0.76 12.09
CA ALA A 48 8.50 0.41 11.04
C ALA A 48 8.87 -0.91 10.36
N GLU A 49 10.14 -1.09 10.03
CA GLU A 49 10.64 -2.32 9.41
C GLU A 49 10.53 -3.54 10.35
N ALA A 50 10.88 -3.37 11.62
CA ALA A 50 10.75 -4.44 12.62
C ALA A 50 9.30 -4.92 12.76
N GLN A 51 8.33 -3.99 12.77
CA GLN A 51 6.90 -4.35 12.83
C GLN A 51 6.41 -4.95 11.52
N ALA A 52 6.92 -4.50 10.37
CA ALA A 52 6.62 -5.15 9.10
C ALA A 52 7.05 -6.62 9.12
N LEU A 53 8.27 -6.93 9.57
CA LEU A 53 8.87 -8.27 9.57
C LEU A 53 8.31 -9.24 10.60
N HIS A 54 8.06 -8.77 11.82
CA HIS A 54 7.83 -9.64 12.98
C HIS A 54 6.59 -9.26 13.79
N GLY A 55 5.93 -8.17 13.40
CA GLY A 55 4.87 -7.55 14.16
C GLY A 55 3.47 -7.97 13.75
N SER A 56 2.51 -7.31 14.39
CA SER A 56 1.12 -7.26 13.95
C SER A 56 0.79 -5.82 13.64
N LEU A 57 0.30 -5.58 12.43
CA LEU A 57 -0.07 -4.25 11.95
C LEU A 57 -1.59 -4.12 11.90
N SER A 58 -2.07 -2.97 12.34
CA SER A 58 -3.48 -2.60 12.29
C SER A 58 -3.82 -2.12 10.87
N VAL A 59 -4.74 -2.82 10.22
CA VAL A 59 -5.15 -2.50 8.85
C VAL A 59 -6.14 -1.34 8.87
N ALA A 60 -5.83 -0.27 8.14
CA ALA A 60 -6.73 0.85 7.94
C ALA A 60 -7.64 0.64 6.72
N ILE A 61 -7.05 0.20 5.61
CA ILE A 61 -7.74 -0.10 4.34
C ILE A 61 -7.16 -1.40 3.79
N ASP A 62 -8.01 -2.41 3.64
CA ASP A 62 -7.63 -3.74 3.17
C ASP A 62 -7.06 -3.73 1.74
N HIS A 63 -7.72 -3.01 0.85
CA HIS A 63 -7.32 -2.88 -0.55
C HIS A 63 -7.75 -1.55 -1.12
N VAL A 64 -6.85 -0.92 -1.86
CA VAL A 64 -7.14 0.20 -2.76
C VAL A 64 -6.32 0.04 -4.04
N ALA A 65 -6.97 0.24 -5.19
CA ALA A 65 -6.31 0.38 -6.48
C ALA A 65 -6.02 1.86 -6.74
N LEU A 66 -4.77 2.19 -7.02
CA LEU A 66 -4.29 3.56 -7.25
C LEU A 66 -3.80 3.72 -8.69
N THR A 67 -3.97 4.91 -9.25
CA THR A 67 -3.24 5.29 -10.47
C THR A 67 -1.73 5.35 -10.16
N GLU A 68 -0.88 5.18 -11.18
CA GLU A 68 0.56 5.44 -11.09
C GLU A 68 0.86 6.79 -10.43
N ARG A 69 0.18 7.85 -10.92
CA ARG A 69 0.35 9.22 -10.40
C ARG A 69 0.02 9.31 -8.90
N ALA A 70 -1.06 8.69 -8.45
CA ALA A 70 -1.45 8.71 -7.05
C ALA A 70 -0.42 8.00 -6.16
N PHE A 71 0.09 6.85 -6.63
CA PHE A 71 1.15 6.11 -5.95
C PHE A 71 2.45 6.94 -5.88
N GLU A 72 2.97 7.42 -7.01
CA GLU A 72 4.21 8.21 -7.08
C GLU A 72 4.14 9.54 -6.30
N SER A 73 2.95 10.14 -6.19
CA SER A 73 2.76 11.34 -5.35
C SER A 73 2.98 11.08 -3.86
N THR A 74 2.89 9.82 -3.44
CA THR A 74 3.27 9.38 -2.10
C THR A 74 4.75 9.02 -2.16
N GLN A 75 5.63 9.92 -1.71
CA GLN A 75 7.07 9.66 -1.67
C GLN A 75 7.37 8.47 -0.74
N VAL A 76 7.61 7.31 -1.34
CA VAL A 76 7.80 6.03 -0.64
C VAL A 76 9.23 5.52 -0.72
N SER A 77 9.61 4.69 0.24
CA SER A 77 10.84 3.88 0.22
C SER A 77 10.53 2.44 0.59
N ARG A 78 11.24 1.48 -0.01
CA ARG A 78 11.11 0.05 0.33
C ARG A 78 11.79 -0.22 1.67
N LEU A 79 11.10 -0.94 2.55
CA LEU A 79 11.69 -1.50 3.78
C LEU A 79 12.13 -2.94 3.50
N THR A 80 11.14 -3.83 3.40
CA THR A 80 11.32 -5.27 3.27
C THR A 80 10.30 -5.86 2.30
N ASN A 81 10.48 -7.12 1.93
CA ASN A 81 9.51 -7.87 1.14
C ASN A 81 9.10 -9.13 1.90
N GLN A 82 7.80 -9.42 1.90
CA GLN A 82 7.28 -10.70 2.39
C GLN A 82 6.27 -11.26 1.42
N GLU A 83 6.25 -12.59 1.32
CA GLU A 83 5.28 -13.30 0.50
C GLU A 83 3.84 -12.94 0.88
N LEU A 84 3.02 -12.71 -0.13
CA LEU A 84 1.61 -12.40 0.06
C LEU A 84 0.85 -13.69 0.40
N THR A 85 0.02 -13.62 1.42
CA THR A 85 -0.83 -14.76 1.78
C THR A 85 -1.97 -14.90 0.78
N PRO A 86 -2.61 -16.09 0.67
CA PRO A 86 -3.76 -16.29 -0.19
C PRO A 86 -4.90 -15.29 0.06
N GLU A 87 -5.11 -14.86 1.31
CA GLU A 87 -6.12 -13.88 1.69
C GLU A 87 -5.81 -12.48 1.16
N LEU A 88 -4.53 -12.12 1.02
CA LEU A 88 -4.13 -10.85 0.43
C LEU A 88 -4.28 -10.87 -1.09
N LEU A 89 -3.96 -12.01 -1.71
CA LEU A 89 -4.13 -12.20 -3.15
C LEU A 89 -5.61 -12.19 -3.54
N SER A 90 -6.50 -12.73 -2.68
CA SER A 90 -7.94 -12.75 -2.97
C SER A 90 -8.55 -11.36 -3.04
N LEU A 91 -8.06 -10.37 -2.29
CA LEU A 91 -8.54 -8.99 -2.35
C LEU A 91 -8.38 -8.39 -3.75
N VAL A 92 -7.24 -8.64 -4.40
CA VAL A 92 -6.99 -8.16 -5.76
C VAL A 92 -7.92 -8.84 -6.76
N HIS A 93 -8.07 -10.17 -6.65
CA HIS A 93 -8.95 -10.96 -7.52
C HIS A 93 -10.42 -10.58 -7.38
N GLU A 94 -10.87 -10.28 -6.16
CA GLU A 94 -12.23 -9.81 -5.90
C GLU A 94 -12.47 -8.46 -6.56
N TRP A 95 -11.52 -7.53 -6.47
CA TRP A 95 -11.58 -6.25 -7.17
C TRP A 95 -11.58 -6.41 -8.69
N GLU A 96 -10.77 -7.31 -9.26
CA GLU A 96 -10.72 -7.54 -10.71
C GLU A 96 -12.05 -8.06 -11.27
N LYS A 97 -12.79 -8.83 -10.46
CA LYS A 97 -14.10 -9.38 -10.82
C LYS A 97 -15.26 -8.40 -10.62
N ASP A 98 -15.05 -7.33 -9.88
CA ASP A 98 -16.08 -6.33 -9.63
C ASP A 98 -16.29 -5.46 -10.88
N PRO A 99 -17.50 -5.45 -11.50
CA PRO A 99 -17.79 -4.57 -12.62
C PRO A 99 -17.82 -3.09 -12.25
N GLU A 100 -18.03 -2.76 -10.98
CA GLU A 100 -18.05 -1.40 -10.45
C GLU A 100 -16.71 -1.01 -9.79
N ARG A 101 -15.65 -1.79 -10.06
CA ARG A 101 -14.32 -1.56 -9.48
C ARG A 101 -13.84 -0.14 -9.75
N THR A 102 -13.30 0.48 -8.71
CA THR A 102 -12.79 1.86 -8.79
C THR A 102 -11.27 1.90 -8.71
N ILE A 103 -10.68 2.84 -9.46
CA ILE A 103 -9.26 3.21 -9.36
C ILE A 103 -9.21 4.63 -8.78
N SER A 104 -8.46 4.83 -7.70
CA SER A 104 -8.31 6.13 -7.06
C SER A 104 -7.12 6.90 -7.62
N ASP A 105 -7.33 8.18 -7.93
CA ASP A 105 -6.28 9.14 -8.28
C ASP A 105 -5.85 10.01 -7.07
N ARG A 106 -6.17 9.58 -5.84
CA ARG A 106 -5.81 10.27 -4.60
C ARG A 106 -4.60 9.61 -3.94
N SER A 107 -3.71 10.42 -3.37
CA SER A 107 -2.55 9.91 -2.64
C SER A 107 -2.97 9.09 -1.42
N VAL A 108 -2.07 8.20 -0.98
CA VAL A 108 -2.30 7.33 0.18
C VAL A 108 -2.62 8.14 1.46
N ARG A 109 -1.98 9.30 1.64
CA ARG A 109 -2.25 10.18 2.80
C ARG A 109 -3.70 10.61 2.88
N LEU A 110 -4.32 10.95 1.74
CA LEU A 110 -5.73 11.33 1.69
C LEU A 110 -6.66 10.17 2.00
N HIS A 111 -6.28 8.94 1.64
CA HIS A 111 -7.04 7.74 2.01
C HIS A 111 -7.00 7.47 3.52
N LEU A 112 -5.91 7.83 4.19
CA LEU A 112 -5.77 7.74 5.64
C LEU A 112 -6.37 8.93 6.41
N GLY A 113 -6.98 9.90 5.71
CA GLY A 113 -7.52 11.12 6.32
C GLY A 113 -6.45 12.09 6.83
N LEU A 114 -5.19 11.90 6.42
CA LEU A 114 -4.05 12.73 6.79
C LEU A 114 -3.98 13.93 5.81
N ARG A 115 -3.81 15.14 6.36
CA ARG A 115 -3.74 16.39 5.59
C ARG A 115 -2.31 16.87 5.47
#